data_AF-A0A378N044-F1
#
_entry.id   AF-A0A378N044-F1
#
_cell.length_a   1.000
_cell.length_b   1.000
_cell.length_c   1.000
_cell.angle_alpha   90.00
_cell.angle_beta   90.00
_cell.angle_gamma   90.00
#
_symmetry.space_group_name_H-M   'P 1'
#
loop_
_entity.id
_entity.type
_entity.pdbx_description
1 polymer ?
#
loop_
_entity_poly.entity_id
_entity_poly.type
_entity_poly.pdbx_seq_one_letter_code
_entity_poly.pdbx_strand_id
1 'polypeptide(L)' 'MQQWSPIHSEMARFRPNIVIDGNVAFEEEQWQQVQNWRSAIYQSALCTRCILITRDLNTLELDPNRSRLEP' A
#
# COMPACT_ATOMS: atom_id res chain seq x y z
N MET A 1 -8.13 5.47 7.88
CA MET A 1 -7.78 5.52 6.44
C MET A 1 -8.97 5.90 5.52
N GLN A 2 -9.99 6.62 5.99
CA GLN A 2 -11.21 6.89 5.17
C GLN A 2 -11.46 8.38 4.91
N GLN A 3 -10.54 9.26 5.30
CA GLN A 3 -10.76 10.71 5.25
C GLN A 3 -10.63 11.30 3.83
N TRP A 4 -9.84 10.68 2.94
CA TRP A 4 -9.43 11.29 1.67
C TRP A 4 -9.74 10.47 0.41
N SER A 5 -10.35 9.29 0.57
CA SER A 5 -10.67 8.39 -0.54
C SER A 5 -12.16 8.07 -0.56
N PRO A 6 -12.86 8.24 -1.70
CA PRO A 6 -14.26 7.86 -1.84
C PRO A 6 -14.44 6.33 -1.82
N ILE A 7 -13.36 5.57 -2.05
CA ILE A 7 -13.33 4.12 -1.99
C ILE A 7 -12.78 3.63 -0.64
N HIS A 8 -13.35 2.53 -0.13
CA HIS A 8 -12.80 1.84 1.04
C HIS A 8 -11.43 1.25 0.70
N SER A 9 -10.39 1.87 1.27
CA SER A 9 -9.00 1.50 1.02
C SER A 9 -8.55 0.43 2.01
N GLU A 10 -8.60 -0.83 1.56
CA GLU A 10 -8.04 -1.98 2.28
C GLU A 10 -6.58 -2.22 1.89
N MET A 11 -5.75 -2.69 2.84
CA MET A 11 -4.33 -2.99 2.58
C MET A 11 -4.10 -3.99 1.45
N ALA A 12 -5.03 -4.94 1.26
CA ALA A 12 -4.94 -5.95 0.20
C ALA A 12 -4.84 -5.35 -1.22
N ARG A 13 -5.39 -4.14 -1.45
CA ARG A 13 -5.29 -3.43 -2.75
C ARG A 13 -3.85 -3.05 -3.11
N PHE A 14 -2.99 -2.85 -2.12
CA PHE A 14 -1.59 -2.48 -2.30
C PHE A 14 -0.66 -3.70 -2.47
N ARG A 15 -1.23 -4.91 -2.38
CA ARG A 15 -0.51 -6.18 -2.52
C ARG A 15 0.78 -6.26 -1.67
N PRO A 16 0.73 -5.88 -0.38
CA PRO A 16 1.90 -5.99 0.48
C PRO A 16 2.20 -7.47 0.76
N ASN A 17 3.47 -7.80 0.93
CA ASN A 17 3.87 -9.09 1.50
C ASN A 17 3.83 -9.05 3.05
N ILE A 18 4.03 -7.87 3.64
CA ILE A 18 4.11 -7.65 5.09
C ILE A 18 3.29 -6.41 5.41
N VAL A 19 2.41 -6.51 6.40
CA VAL A 19 1.64 -5.40 6.96
C VAL A 19 2.07 -5.24 8.42
N ILE A 20 2.41 -4.02 8.80
CA ILE A 20 2.82 -3.67 10.17
C ILE A 20 1.80 -2.67 10.68
N ASP A 21 1.16 -2.96 11.81
CA ASP A 21 0.28 -2.02 12.49
C ASP A 21 1.11 -0.86 13.05
N GLY A 22 0.73 0.37 12.70
CA GLY A 22 1.44 1.59 13.09
C GLY A 22 0.48 2.72 13.45
N ASN A 23 1.00 3.72 14.15
CA ASN A 23 0.21 4.87 14.62
C ASN A 23 0.56 6.18 13.88
N VAL A 24 1.63 6.17 13.08
CA VAL A 24 2.09 7.32 12.30
C VAL A 24 1.95 7.00 10.81
N ALA A 25 1.33 7.90 10.06
CA ALA A 25 1.16 7.72 8.62
C ALA A 25 2.51 7.84 7.90
N PHE A 26 2.77 6.94 6.95
CA PHE A 26 3.96 6.94 6.09
C PHE A 26 5.29 6.80 6.85
N GLU A 27 5.25 6.27 8.09
CA GLU A 27 6.46 6.03 8.89
C GLU A 27 7.44 5.08 8.18
N GLU A 28 6.91 4.16 7.37
CA GLU A 28 7.68 3.19 6.61
C GLU A 28 8.63 3.81 5.60
N GLU A 29 8.39 5.05 5.17
CA GLU A 29 9.25 5.71 4.19
C GLU A 29 10.64 6.03 4.76
N GLN A 30 10.76 6.13 6.08
CA GLN A 30 12.01 6.46 6.77
C GLN A 30 12.78 5.20 7.21
N TRP A 31 12.17 4.01 7.15
CA TRP A 31 12.81 2.78 7.59
C TRP A 31 13.90 2.34 6.61
N GLN A 32 15.12 2.19 7.12
CA GLN A 32 16.23 1.61 6.35
C GLN A 32 16.26 0.08 6.46
N GLN A 33 15.77 -0.45 7.58
CA GLN A 33 15.80 -1.87 7.90
C GLN A 33 14.63 -2.23 8.81
N VAL A 34 14.00 -3.37 8.54
CA VAL A 34 13.02 -4.02 9.43
C VAL A 34 13.60 -5.36 9.86
N GLN A 35 13.76 -5.56 11.17
CA GLN A 35 14.31 -6.78 11.72
C GLN A 35 13.24 -7.58 12.48
N ASN A 36 13.18 -8.87 12.19
CA ASN A 36 12.50 -9.84 13.04
C ASN A 36 13.53 -10.77 13.69
N TRP A 37 13.08 -11.69 14.53
CA TRP A 37 13.94 -12.63 15.25
C TRP A 37 14.72 -13.61 14.35
N ARG A 38 14.37 -13.77 13.07
CA ARG A 38 15.03 -14.68 12.10
C ARG A 38 15.87 -13.98 11.04
N SER A 39 15.49 -12.77 10.66
CA SER A 39 15.90 -12.16 9.41
C SER A 39 15.75 -10.64 9.46
N ALA A 40 16.57 -9.97 8.67
CA ALA A 40 16.44 -8.55 8.38
C ALA A 40 16.00 -8.34 6.93
N ILE A 41 15.12 -7.37 6.73
CA ILE A 41 14.71 -6.88 5.42
C ILE A 41 15.20 -5.44 5.31
N TYR A 42 15.84 -5.12 4.20
CA TYR A 42 16.35 -3.78 3.92
C TYR A 42 15.45 -3.09 2.91
N GLN A 43 15.21 -1.80 3.13
CA GLN A 43 14.47 -0.97 2.18
C GLN A 43 15.34 -0.77 0.94
N SER A 44 14.78 -1.06 -0.23
CA SER A 44 15.46 -0.84 -1.52
C SER A 44 14.91 0.37 -2.27
N ALA A 45 13.60 0.54 -2.26
CA ALA A 45 12.90 1.65 -2.90
C ALA A 45 11.48 1.79 -2.32
N LEU A 46 10.94 3.00 -2.40
CA LEU A 46 9.53 3.25 -2.15
C LEU A 46 8.69 2.73 -3.32
N CYS A 47 7.57 2.08 -3.00
CA CYS A 47 6.67 1.55 -4.01
C CYS A 47 5.87 2.68 -4.66
N THR A 48 6.10 2.92 -5.95
CA THR A 48 5.27 3.85 -6.71
C THR A 48 3.89 3.25 -6.94
N ARG A 49 2.86 4.10 -6.85
CA ARG A 49 1.48 3.66 -7.03
C ARG A 49 1.23 3.35 -8.51
N CYS A 50 0.72 2.15 -8.78
CA CYS A 50 0.31 1.75 -10.11
C CYS A 50 -1.20 1.49 -10.17
N ILE A 51 -1.73 1.41 -11.39
CA ILE A 51 -3.16 1.19 -11.67
C ILE A 51 -3.76 -0.04 -10.96
N LEU A 52 -2.95 -1.02 -10.57
CA LEU A 52 -3.42 -2.26 -9.96
C LEU A 52 -4.17 -2.04 -8.64
N ILE A 53 -3.90 -0.95 -7.93
CA ILE A 53 -4.58 -0.61 -6.66
C ILE A 53 -6.06 -0.21 -6.87
N THR A 54 -6.44 0.09 -8.12
CA THR A 54 -7.81 0.47 -8.51
C THR A 54 -8.65 -0.71 -9.00
N ARG A 55 -8.13 -1.93 -8.95
CA ARG A 55 -8.90 -3.13 -9.35
C ARG A 55 -9.69 -3.69 -8.19
N ASP A 56 -10.86 -4.28 -8.48
CA ASP A 56 -11.56 -5.12 -7.51
C ASP A 56 -10.72 -6.35 -7.15
N LEU A 57 -10.71 -6.73 -5.87
CA LEU A 57 -9.88 -7.84 -5.39
C LEU A 57 -10.40 -9.21 -5.82
N ASN A 58 -11.70 -9.34 -6.08
CA ASN A 58 -12.35 -10.59 -6.44
C ASN A 58 -12.56 -10.70 -7.96
N THR A 59 -13.07 -9.65 -8.60
CA THR A 59 -13.40 -9.67 -10.04
C THR A 59 -12.24 -9.24 -10.93
N LEU A 60 -11.22 -8.58 -10.37
CA LEU A 60 -10.07 -8.01 -11.09
C LEU A 60 -10.44 -6.89 -12.09
N GLU A 61 -11.70 -6.47 -12.11
CA GLU A 61 -12.17 -5.37 -12.94
C GLU A 61 -11.63 -4.04 -12.44
N LEU A 62 -11.39 -3.11 -13.37
CA LEU A 62 -10.95 -1.76 -13.04
C LEU A 62 -12.12 -0.95 -12.50
N ASP A 63 -11.87 -0.18 -11.44
CA ASP A 63 -12.86 0.76 -10.94
C ASP A 63 -13.19 1.82 -12.01
N PRO A 64 -14.47 1.96 -12.40
CA PRO A 64 -14.91 2.95 -13.38
C PRO A 64 -14.74 4.39 -12.88
N ASN A 65 -14.76 4.62 -11.57
CA ASN A 65 -14.62 5.93 -10.92
C ASN A 65 -13.19 6.21 -10.46
N ARG A 66 -12.19 5.43 -10.90
CA ARG A 66 -10.80 5.63 -10.51
C ARG A 66 -10.35 7.07 -10.81
N SER A 67 -9.93 7.79 -9.78
CA SER A 67 -9.21 9.04 -9.95
C SER A 67 -7.83 8.76 -10.55
N ARG A 68 -7.32 9.70 -11.36
CA ARG A 68 -5.96 9.61 -11.89
C ARG A 68 -5.01 9.49 -10.69
N LEU A 69 -4.24 8.41 -10.64
CA LEU A 69 -3.11 8.32 -9.72
C LEU A 69 -2.13 9.40 -10.17
N GLU A 70 -2.05 10.50 -9.41
CA GLU A 70 -1.04 11.52 -9.66
C GLU A 70 0.35 10.89 -9.48
N PRO A 71 1.32 11.21 -10.36
CA PRO A 71 2.68 10.71 -10.26
C PRO A 71 3.41 11.24 -9.02
#